data_AF-A0A7C4EUZ3-F1
#
_entry.id   AF-A0A7C4EUZ3-F1
#
_cell.length_a   1.000
_cell.length_b   1.000
_cell.length_c   1.000
_cell.angle_alpha   90.00
_cell.angle_beta   90.00
_cell.angle_gamma   90.00
#
_symmetry.space_group_name_H-M   'P 1'
#
loop_
_entity.id
_entity.type
_entity.pdbx_description
1 polymer ?
#
loop_
_entity_poly.entity_id
_entity_poly.type
_entity_poly.pdbx_seq_one_letter_code
_entity_poly.pdbx_strand_id
1 'polypeptide(L)' 'VHCQQTVREEPRLPADEHCSFATMVTNFERELILKALAQSSGVKNKAAKLLNMNRTTLVEKMKKLRIPTKG' A
#
# COMPACT_ATOMS: atom_id res chain seq x y z
N VAL A 1 13.29 -20.34 16.28
CA VAL A 1 13.42 -19.32 15.21
C VAL A 1 12.16 -19.38 14.35
N HIS A 2 11.23 -18.43 14.49
CA HIS A 2 10.01 -18.43 13.68
C HIS A 2 10.34 -17.84 12.31
N CYS A 3 10.55 -18.72 11.33
CA CYS A 3 10.70 -18.39 9.92
C CYS A 3 9.35 -17.82 9.44
N GLN A 4 9.24 -16.50 9.38
CA GLN A 4 8.09 -15.87 8.76
C GLN A 4 8.26 -15.99 7.25
N GLN A 5 7.55 -16.95 6.68
CA GLN A 5 7.39 -17.17 5.26
C GLN A 5 6.86 -15.86 4.63
N THR A 6 7.72 -15.10 3.97
CA THR A 6 7.28 -14.02 3.10
C THR A 6 6.79 -14.65 1.81
N VAL A 7 5.50 -15.02 1.79
CA VAL A 7 4.83 -15.38 0.54
C VAL A 7 4.99 -14.21 -0.43
N ARG A 8 5.73 -14.43 -1.52
CA ARG A 8 5.84 -13.50 -2.63
C ARG A 8 4.49 -13.52 -3.36
N GLU A 9 3.56 -12.69 -2.91
CA GLU A 9 2.37 -12.37 -3.67
C GLU A 9 2.80 -11.56 -4.89
N GLU A 10 2.92 -12.23 -6.03
CA GLU A 10 3.16 -11.55 -7.30
C GLU A 10 1.94 -10.70 -7.70
N PRO A 11 2.14 -9.45 -8.16
CA PRO A 11 1.04 -8.65 -8.69
C PRO A 11 0.43 -9.37 -9.89
N ARG A 12 -0.80 -9.88 -9.74
CA ARG A 12 -1.52 -10.55 -10.82
C ARG A 12 -2.28 -9.52 -11.63
N LEU A 13 -2.18 -9.60 -12.95
CA LEU A 13 -3.05 -8.85 -13.84
C LEU A 13 -4.50 -9.38 -13.69
N PRO A 14 -5.52 -8.52 -13.61
CA PRO A 14 -6.91 -8.95 -13.60
C PRO A 14 -7.23 -9.68 -14.90
N ALA A 15 -8.10 -10.67 -14.82
CA ALA A 15 -8.48 -11.52 -15.95
C ALA A 15 -9.30 -10.79 -17.02
N ASP A 16 -9.88 -9.63 -16.70
CA ASP A 16 -10.60 -8.79 -17.64
C ASP A 16 -9.66 -8.12 -18.65
N GLU A 17 -9.95 -8.31 -19.94
CA GLU A 17 -9.16 -7.81 -21.08
C GLU A 17 -9.05 -6.27 -21.15
N HIS A 18 -9.73 -5.52 -20.26
CA HIS A 18 -9.82 -4.06 -20.32
C HIS A 18 -9.57 -3.34 -18.98
N CYS A 19 -8.51 -3.69 -18.25
CA CYS A 19 -8.04 -2.87 -17.12
C CYS A 19 -6.99 -1.85 -17.56
N SER A 20 -7.23 -0.56 -17.30
CA SER A 20 -6.24 0.50 -17.57
C SER A 20 -5.03 0.38 -16.65
N PHE A 21 -3.83 0.61 -17.19
CA PHE A 21 -2.58 0.71 -16.42
C PHE A 21 -2.71 1.65 -15.21
N ALA A 22 -3.39 2.79 -15.39
CA ALA A 22 -3.60 3.75 -14.32
C ALA A 22 -4.38 3.15 -13.14
N THR A 23 -5.42 2.36 -13.41
CA THR A 23 -6.20 1.66 -12.37
C THR A 23 -5.36 0.62 -11.66
N MET A 24 -4.56 -0.16 -12.40
CA MET A 24 -3.68 -1.17 -11.84
C MET A 24 -2.62 -0.58 -10.92
N VAL A 25 -1.94 0.48 -11.36
CA VAL A 25 -0.98 1.21 -10.53
C VAL A 25 -1.67 1.78 -9.30
N THR A 26 -2.86 2.34 -9.44
CA THR A 26 -3.62 2.91 -8.31
C THR A 26 -3.98 1.84 -7.26
N ASN A 27 -4.37 0.65 -7.70
CA ASN A 27 -4.67 -0.48 -6.81
C ASN A 27 -3.40 -0.99 -6.12
N PHE A 28 -2.31 -1.14 -6.87
CA PHE A 28 -1.03 -1.53 -6.30
C PHE A 28 -0.52 -0.51 -5.28
N GLU A 29 -0.60 0.79 -5.57
CA GLU A 29 -0.27 1.87 -4.63
C GLU A 29 -1.10 1.77 -3.34
N ARG A 30 -2.41 1.53 -3.47
CA ARG A 30 -3.31 1.35 -2.32
C ARG A 30 -2.85 0.18 -1.45
N GLU A 31 -2.59 -0.98 -2.06
CA GLU A 31 -2.13 -2.18 -1.34
C GLU A 31 -0.81 -1.94 -0.64
N LEU A 32 0.15 -1.29 -1.30
CA LEU A 32 1.46 -0.98 -0.73
C LEU A 32 1.33 -0.11 0.53
N ILE A 33 0.46 0.91 0.48
CA ILE A 33 0.17 1.78 1.62
C ILE A 33 -0.50 1.01 2.75
N LEU A 34 -1.47 0.14 2.46
CA LEU A 34 -2.13 -0.70 3.45
C LEU A 34 -1.15 -1.66 4.13
N LYS A 35 -0.29 -2.33 3.35
CA LYS A 35 0.75 -3.24 3.85
C LYS A 35 1.75 -2.49 4.75
N ALA A 36 2.16 -1.28 4.36
CA ALA A 36 3.05 -0.45 5.19
C ALA A 36 2.39 0.02 6.49
N LEU A 37 1.10 0.39 6.46
CA LEU A 37 0.35 0.77 7.65
C LEU A 37 0.16 -0.42 8.60
N ALA A 38 -0.12 -1.61 8.08
CA ALA A 38 -0.22 -2.82 8.89
C ALA A 38 1.11 -3.13 9.59
N GLN A 39 2.23 -3.09 8.84
CA GLN A 39 3.58 -3.28 9.39
C GLN A 39 3.98 -2.20 10.39
N SER A 40 3.43 -0.99 10.26
CA SER A 40 3.73 0.13 11.16
C SER A 40 2.76 0.27 12.34
N SER A 41 1.84 -0.69 12.54
CA SER A 41 0.77 -0.61 13.53
C SER A 41 -0.09 0.66 13.40
N GLY A 42 -0.33 1.12 12.16
CA GLY A 42 -1.11 2.32 11.85
C GLY A 42 -0.36 3.64 12.02
N VAL A 43 0.90 3.61 12.45
CA VAL A 43 1.71 4.83 12.62
C VAL A 43 2.11 5.36 11.24
N LYS A 44 1.43 6.43 10.80
CA LYS A 44 1.62 7.08 9.49
C LYS A 44 3.08 7.46 9.21
N ASN A 45 3.78 7.98 10.21
CA ASN A 45 5.19 8.37 10.06
C ASN A 45 6.10 7.17 9.80
N LYS A 46 5.85 6.05 10.49
CA LYS A 46 6.61 4.80 10.29
C LYS A 46 6.29 4.18 8.93
N ALA A 47 5.02 4.15 8.52
CA ALA A 47 4.63 3.67 7.19
C ALA A 47 5.27 4.51 6.06
N ALA A 48 5.34 5.83 6.22
CA ALA A 48 5.98 6.72 5.24
C ALA A 48 7.47 6.40 5.09
N LYS A 49 8.16 6.14 6.21
CA LYS A 49 9.56 5.69 6.22
C LYS A 49 9.74 4.32 5.55
N LEU A 50 8.85 3.36 5.80
CA LEU A 50 8.90 2.03 5.15
C LEU A 50 8.78 2.13 3.62
N LEU A 51 7.98 3.09 3.13
CA LEU A 51 7.81 3.34 1.70
C LEU A 51 8.77 4.38 1.13
N ASN A 52 9.76 4.81 1.93
CA ASN A 52 10.75 5.82 1.58
C ASN A 52 10.15 7.11 0.96
N MET A 53 9.06 7.61 1.56
CA MET A 53 8.37 8.82 1.10
C MET A 53 8.09 9.79 2.24
N ASN A 54 7.84 11.06 1.90
CA ASN A 54 7.47 12.07 2.89
C ASN A 54 6.12 11.74 3.55
N ARG A 55 6.02 11.99 4.87
CA ARG A 55 4.76 11.81 5.63
C ARG A 55 3.59 12.56 5.00
N THR A 56 3.81 13.79 4.55
CA THR A 56 2.79 14.62 3.90
C THR A 56 2.32 14.00 2.59
N THR A 57 3.24 13.52 1.75
CA THR A 57 2.92 12.78 0.51
C THR A 57 2.08 11.53 0.79
N LEU A 58 2.46 10.74 1.81
CA LEU A 58 1.69 9.56 2.21
C LEU A 58 0.26 9.96 2.61
N VAL A 59 0.10 10.99 3.46
CA VAL A 59 -1.21 11.46 3.90
C VAL A 59 -2.08 11.92 2.73
N GLU A 60 -1.52 12.65 1.77
CA GLU A 60 -2.25 13.08 0.57
C GLU A 60 -2.66 11.89 -0.32
N LYS A 61 -1.77 10.91 -0.54
CA LYS A 61 -2.12 9.69 -1.26
C LYS A 61 -3.23 8.91 -0.54
N MET A 62 -3.18 8.80 0.78
CA MET A 62 -4.22 8.13 1.57
C MET A 62 -5.60 8.80 1.44
N LYS A 63 -5.65 10.14 1.44
CA LYS A 63 -6.90 10.89 1.20
C LYS A 63 -7.45 10.61 -0.20
N LYS A 64 -6.60 10.72 -1.24
CA LYS A 64 -6.99 10.47 -2.64
C LYS A 64 -7.52 9.05 -2.85
N LEU A 65 -6.86 8.08 -2.21
CA LEU A 65 -7.23 6.66 -2.28
C LEU A 65 -8.36 6.29 -1.30
N ARG A 66 -8.86 7.21 -0.48
CA ARG A 66 -9.89 6.94 0.55
C ARG A 66 -9.50 5.78 1.48
N ILE A 67 -8.23 5.74 1.90
CA ILE A 67 -7.75 4.72 2.85
C ILE A 67 -8.17 5.15 4.26
N PRO A 68 -8.97 4.35 4.98
CA PRO A 68 -9.40 4.70 6.33
C PRO A 68 -8.22 4.64 7.28
N THR A 69 -7.99 5.72 8.03
CA THR A 69 -7.02 5.72 9.13
C THR A 69 -7.75 5.66 10.45
N LYS A 70 -7.55 4.60 11.21
CA LYS A 70 -7.91 4.61 12.63
C LYS A 70 -6.84 5.45 13.34
N GLY A 71 -7.28 6.54 13.96
CA GLY A 71 -6.48 7.42 14.79
C GLY A 71 -6.42 6.90 16.21
#